data_AF-A0A852AGI7-F1
#
_entry.id   AF-A0A852AGI7-F1
#
_cell.length_a   1.000
_cell.length_b   1.000
_cell.length_c   1.000
_cell.angle_alpha   90.00
_cell.angle_beta   90.00
_cell.angle_gamma   90.00
#
_symmetry.space_group_name_H-M   'P 1'
#
loop_
_entity.id
_entity.type
_entity.pdbx_description
1 polymer ?
#
loop_
_entity_poly.entity_id
_entity_poly.type
_entity_poly.pdbx_seq_one_letter_code
_entity_poly.pdbx_strand_id
1 'polypeptide(L)'
;PIIYKTYLKSEHSDENIEFWLVCEAYEKIKSQRKRISMARKLFTSYIQPQAPNKINIDSPARKAIMRNVQEPTQSCFDEAQRILYRHRETDSYP
;
A
#
# COMPACT_ATOMS: atom_id res chain seq x y z
N PRO A 1 -1.73 29.90 -8.21
CA PRO A 1 -0.41 29.69 -7.58
C PRO A 1 0.17 28.33 -7.98
N ILE A 2 1.27 28.34 -8.74
CA ILE A 2 1.93 27.16 -9.35
C ILE A 2 2.63 26.27 -8.30
N ILE A 3 2.50 26.58 -7.01
CA ILE A 3 3.18 25.89 -5.90
C ILE A 3 2.46 24.59 -5.47
N TYR A 4 1.17 24.42 -5.79
CA TYR A 4 0.42 23.24 -5.35
C TYR A 4 0.85 21.92 -6.03
N LYS A 5 1.27 21.98 -7.30
CA LYS A 5 1.65 20.78 -8.07
C LYS A 5 3.06 20.26 -7.76
N THR A 6 3.92 21.10 -7.21
CA THR A 6 5.32 20.73 -6.91
C THR A 6 5.48 20.27 -5.46
N TYR A 7 4.65 20.76 -4.53
CA TYR A 7 4.64 20.30 -3.14
C TYR A 7 4.00 18.91 -3.00
N LEU A 8 2.92 18.63 -3.74
CA LEU A 8 2.32 17.30 -3.81
C LEU A 8 3.25 16.22 -4.40
N LYS A 9 4.26 16.60 -5.20
CA LYS A 9 5.31 15.66 -5.68
C LYS A 9 6.35 15.29 -4.62
N SER A 10 6.46 16.08 -3.56
CA SER A 10 7.40 15.83 -2.45
C SER A 10 6.78 14.98 -1.34
N GLU A 11 5.46 15.00 -1.18
CA GLU A 11 4.75 14.29 -0.10
C GLU A 11 3.96 13.07 -0.58
N HIS A 12 3.56 13.03 -1.86
CA HIS A 12 3.21 11.75 -2.49
C HIS A 12 4.51 11.02 -2.82
N SER A 13 5.06 10.30 -1.85
CA SER A 13 6.05 9.25 -2.13
C SER A 13 5.50 8.40 -3.28
N ASP A 14 6.19 8.35 -4.42
CA ASP A 14 5.76 7.62 -5.62
C ASP A 14 5.35 6.17 -5.26
N GLU A 15 5.97 5.62 -4.21
CA GLU A 15 5.71 4.31 -3.63
C GLU A 15 4.28 4.14 -3.10
N ASN A 16 3.63 5.18 -2.57
CA ASN A 16 2.26 5.11 -2.04
C ASN A 16 1.22 5.04 -3.17
N ILE A 17 1.44 5.77 -4.27
CA ILE A 17 0.59 5.68 -5.47
C ILE A 17 0.82 4.31 -6.15
N GLU A 18 2.08 3.91 -6.28
CA GLU A 18 2.44 2.63 -6.88
C GLU A 18 1.83 1.46 -6.12
N PHE A 19 1.95 1.43 -4.79
CA PHE A 19 1.34 0.39 -3.96
C PHE A 19 -0.18 0.32 -4.14
N TRP A 20 -0.86 1.47 -4.16
CA TRP A 20 -2.31 1.51 -4.36
C TRP A 20 -2.72 0.89 -5.71
N LEU A 21 -2.01 1.22 -6.79
CA LEU A 21 -2.27 0.64 -8.12
C LEU A 21 -2.03 -0.87 -8.15
N VAL A 22 -0.98 -1.35 -7.48
CA VAL A 22 -0.70 -2.80 -7.42
C VAL A 22 -1.75 -3.52 -6.57
N CYS A 23 -2.28 -2.91 -5.51
CA CYS A 23 -3.39 -3.46 -4.73
C CYS A 23 -4.69 -3.56 -5.56
N GLU A 24 -5.04 -2.53 -6.33
CA GLU A 24 -6.18 -2.57 -7.26
C GLU A 24 -6.04 -3.71 -8.30
N ALA A 25 -4.82 -3.94 -8.78
CA ALA A 25 -4.53 -5.06 -9.67
C ALA A 25 -4.62 -6.42 -8.94
N TYR A 26 -4.17 -6.46 -7.69
CA TYR A 26 -4.18 -7.66 -6.84
C TYR A 26 -5.61 -8.14 -6.54
N GLU A 27 -6.54 -7.24 -6.24
CA GLU A 27 -7.95 -7.58 -5.98
C GLU A 27 -8.62 -8.29 -7.18
N LYS A 28 -8.24 -7.88 -8.40
CA LYS A 28 -8.74 -8.45 -9.66
C LYS A 28 -8.19 -9.85 -9.96
N ILE A 29 -7.19 -10.32 -9.21
CA ILE A 29 -6.62 -11.66 -9.41
C ILE A 29 -7.61 -12.72 -8.94
N LYS A 30 -8.16 -13.49 -9.89
CA LYS A 30 -9.05 -14.63 -9.62
C LYS A 30 -8.30 -15.92 -9.26
N SER A 31 -7.06 -16.09 -9.73
CA SER A 31 -6.27 -17.30 -9.50
C SER A 31 -5.59 -17.27 -8.13
N GLN A 32 -5.92 -18.26 -7.29
CA GLN A 32 -5.34 -18.40 -5.95
C GLN A 32 -3.80 -18.46 -5.97
N ARG A 33 -3.22 -19.24 -6.90
CA ARG A 33 -1.76 -19.35 -7.05
C ARG A 33 -1.11 -18.01 -7.39
N LYS A 34 -1.69 -17.26 -8.34
CA LYS A 34 -1.18 -15.92 -8.71
C LYS A 34 -1.33 -14.94 -7.53
N ARG A 35 -2.42 -15.03 -6.79
CA ARG A 35 -2.68 -14.19 -5.62
C ARG A 35 -1.62 -14.40 -4.55
N ILE A 36 -1.34 -15.65 -4.19
CA ILE A 36 -0.30 -15.98 -3.20
C ILE A 36 1.06 -15.43 -3.63
N SER A 37 1.42 -15.64 -4.90
CA SER A 37 2.68 -15.12 -5.44
C SER A 37 2.77 -13.59 -5.38
N MET A 38 1.69 -12.90 -5.74
CA MET A 38 1.64 -11.43 -5.74
C MET A 38 1.62 -10.86 -4.31
N ALA A 39 0.88 -11.47 -3.39
CA ALA A 39 0.84 -11.06 -1.99
C ALA A 39 2.23 -11.08 -1.35
N ARG A 40 3.00 -12.14 -1.60
CA ARG A 40 4.39 -12.25 -1.13
C ARG A 40 5.28 -11.17 -1.74
N LYS A 41 5.14 -10.89 -3.03
CA LYS A 41 5.91 -9.83 -3.71
C LYS A 41 5.58 -8.45 -3.17
N LEU A 42 4.30 -8.15 -2.97
CA LEU A 42 3.84 -6.91 -2.37
C LEU A 42 4.37 -6.75 -0.94
N PHE A 43 4.31 -7.83 -0.17
CA PHE A 43 4.83 -7.85 1.19
C PHE A 43 6.33 -7.50 1.24
N THR A 44 7.16 -8.13 0.41
CA THR A 44 8.60 -7.85 0.39
C THR A 44 8.96 -6.50 -0.22
N SER A 45 8.15 -5.99 -1.15
CA SER A 45 8.45 -4.74 -1.84
C SER A 45 8.01 -3.50 -1.05
N TYR A 46 6.94 -3.61 -0.26
CA TYR A 46 6.28 -2.45 0.37
C TYR A 46 6.02 -2.57 1.88
N ILE A 47 5.83 -3.79 2.42
CA ILE A 47 5.33 -3.97 3.81
C ILE A 47 6.44 -4.36 4.79
N GLN A 48 7.38 -5.20 4.38
CA GLN A 48 8.42 -5.70 5.27
C GLN A 48 9.25 -4.53 5.85
N PRO A 49 9.80 -4.65 7.08
CA PRO A 49 10.52 -3.55 7.71
C PRO A 49 11.69 -2.99 6.89
N GLN A 50 12.28 -3.84 6.03
CA GLN A 50 13.43 -3.56 5.18
C GLN A 50 13.04 -3.43 3.69
N ALA A 51 11.77 -3.12 3.42
CA ALA A 51 11.27 -2.98 2.07
C ALA A 51 11.93 -1.78 1.37
N PRO A 52 12.35 -1.91 0.10
CA PRO A 52 12.94 -0.80 -0.64
C PRO A 52 11.92 0.33 -0.85
N ASN A 53 10.65 -0.03 -1.11
CA ASN A 53 9.57 0.92 -1.37
C ASN A 53 8.59 0.94 -0.19
N LYS A 54 9.11 1.03 1.03
CA LYS A 54 8.30 0.89 2.25
C LYS A 54 7.22 1.97 2.33
N ILE A 55 5.95 1.55 2.38
CA ILE A 55 4.83 2.48 2.54
C ILE A 55 4.71 2.99 3.97
N ASN A 56 4.21 4.22 4.11
CA ASN A 56 3.98 4.84 5.41
C ASN A 56 2.69 4.31 6.04
N ILE A 57 2.80 3.22 6.79
CA ILE A 57 1.70 2.61 7.56
C ILE A 57 2.12 2.33 9.00
N ASP A 58 1.16 2.43 9.92
CA ASP A 58 1.38 2.20 11.33
C ASP A 58 1.83 0.76 11.64
N SER A 59 2.57 0.60 12.74
CA SER A 59 3.09 -0.70 13.19
C SER A 59 1.98 -1.77 13.39
N PRO A 60 0.80 -1.45 13.96
CA PRO A 60 -0.30 -2.42 14.07
C PRO A 60 -0.83 -2.89 12.71
N ALA A 61 -1.00 -1.98 11.76
CA ALA A 61 -1.47 -2.30 10.42
C ALA A 61 -0.49 -3.21 9.67
N ARG A 62 0.82 -2.93 9.78
CA ARG A 62 1.86 -3.80 9.23
C ARG A 62 1.77 -5.22 9.79
N LYS A 63 1.58 -5.38 11.11
CA LYS A 63 1.42 -6.71 11.73
C LYS A 63 0.17 -7.44 11.25
N ALA A 64 -0.93 -6.71 11.04
CA ALA A 64 -2.15 -7.30 10.50
C ALA A 64 -1.92 -7.85 9.08
N ILE A 65 -1.25 -7.07 8.21
CA ILE A 65 -0.92 -7.50 6.84
C ILE A 65 0.05 -8.69 6.86
N MET A 66 1.04 -8.70 7.76
CA MET A 66 1.94 -9.85 7.94
C MET A 66 1.19 -11.15 8.19
N ARG A 67 0.10 -11.10 8.99
CA ARG A 67 -0.77 -12.25 9.22
C ARG A 67 -1.60 -12.60 7.98
N ASN A 68 -2.20 -11.60 7.33
CA ASN A 68 -3.05 -11.81 6.15
C ASN A 68 -2.26 -12.37 4.95
N VAL A 69 -0.97 -12.06 4.82
CA VAL A 69 -0.11 -12.60 3.74
C VAL A 69 0.18 -14.09 3.92
N GLN A 70 -0.04 -14.68 5.11
CA GLN A 70 0.04 -16.13 5.30
C GLN A 70 -1.11 -16.85 4.58
N GLU A 71 -2.30 -16.23 4.57
CA GLU A 71 -3.48 -16.73 3.87
C GLU A 71 -4.12 -15.62 3.02
N PRO A 72 -3.55 -15.35 1.82
CA PRO A 72 -3.90 -14.15 1.05
C PRO A 72 -5.34 -14.19 0.52
N THR A 73 -6.17 -13.30 1.02
CA THR A 73 -7.50 -12.98 0.50
C THR A 73 -7.44 -11.83 -0.50
N GLN A 74 -8.54 -11.54 -1.19
CA GLN A 74 -8.64 -10.33 -2.03
C GLN A 74 -8.46 -9.06 -1.18
N SER A 75 -8.96 -9.08 0.05
CA SER A 75 -8.92 -7.98 1.01
C SER A 75 -7.64 -7.88 1.85
N CYS A 76 -6.57 -8.58 1.42
CA CYS A 76 -5.34 -8.70 2.21
C CYS A 76 -4.67 -7.33 2.49
N PHE A 77 -4.83 -6.38 1.56
CA PHE A 77 -4.18 -5.07 1.60
C PHE A 77 -5.14 -3.88 1.76
N ASP A 78 -6.45 -4.11 1.91
CA ASP A 78 -7.47 -3.06 2.04
C ASP A 78 -7.15 -2.08 3.18
N GLU A 79 -6.68 -2.61 4.30
CA GLU A 79 -6.33 -1.79 5.46
C GLU A 79 -5.15 -0.87 5.17
N ALA A 80 -4.14 -1.33 4.42
CA ALA A 80 -3.05 -0.47 3.97
C ALA A 80 -3.55 0.60 2.98
N GLN A 81 -4.41 0.24 2.02
CA GLN A 81 -4.99 1.21 1.09
C GLN A 81 -5.80 2.28 1.82
N ARG A 82 -6.58 1.91 2.84
CA ARG A 82 -7.35 2.85 3.67
C ARG A 82 -6.46 3.81 4.45
N ILE A 83 -5.38 3.31 5.05
CA ILE A 83 -4.43 4.13 5.80
C ILE A 83 -3.73 5.12 4.86
N LEU A 84 -3.25 4.64 3.71
CA LEU A 84 -2.64 5.51 2.68
C LEU A 84 -3.62 6.56 2.16
N TYR A 85 -4.89 6.20 1.99
CA TYR A 85 -5.94 7.14 1.60
C TYR A 85 -6.20 8.19 2.69
N ARG A 86 -6.29 7.77 3.96
CA ARG A 86 -6.47 8.69 5.10
C ARG A 86 -5.29 9.65 5.23
N HIS A 87 -4.05 9.19 5.07
CA HIS A 87 -2.89 10.09 5.06
C HIS A 87 -3.02 11.17 3.99
N ARG A 88 -3.47 10.81 2.78
CA ARG A 88 -3.73 11.80 1.71
C ARG A 88 -4.80 12.82 2.06
N GLU A 89 -5.88 12.42 2.74
CA GLU A 89 -6.95 13.34 3.15
C GLU A 89 -6.50 14.26 4.30
N THR A 90 -5.70 13.73 5.24
CA THR A 90 -5.26 14.47 6.43
C THR A 90 -4.22 15.55 6.08
N ASP A 91 -3.37 15.30 5.08
CA ASP A 91 -2.41 16.32 4.57
C ASP A 91 -3.06 17.30 3.56
N SER A 92 -4.27 17.01 3.06
CA SER A 92 -5.00 17.91 2.13
C SER A 92 -5.88 18.95 2.81
N TYR A 93 -6.07 18.90 4.14
CA TYR A 93 -6.92 19.84 4.86
C TYR A 93 -6.15 20.55 5.99
N PRO A 94 -5.92 21.88 5.89
CA PRO A 94 -5.36 22.68 6.97
C PRO A 94 -6.33 22.89 8.14
#